data_AF-A0A2D6T6W6-F1
#
_entry.id   AF-A0A2D6T6W6-F1
#
_cell.length_a   1.000
_cell.length_b   1.000
_cell.length_c   1.000
_cell.angle_alpha   90.00
_cell.angle_beta   90.00
_cell.angle_gamma   90.00
#
_symmetry.space_group_name_H-M   'P 1'
#
loop_
_entity.id
_entity.type
_entity.pdbx_description
1 polymer ?
#
loop_
_entity_poly.entity_id
_entity_poly.type
_entity_poly.pdbx_seq_one_letter_code
_entity_poly.pdbx_strand_id
1 'polypeptide(L)'
;MASPYIFWLPAEPPLWLAPLWLALGLALVGLGRRRPGLLLLGIVATTMAAGFGAAVLRSHQVAAPVIERRLGPVNLSGRVVEVEPRDRSIRLTIAEPEIDRLTAAETPAKVRVVVRGSATAVRPGDWIHTLAILLPPPPPAAPGAFDFARQAYFRGLGAVGFTVAETRVVATPAGRERGFLTSVAALRHTVVERVGRVLEGRSGAIAAALMTGHRGAIGEAELAAMRDAGLAHLLAISGLHVGLIATVIFFAVRALLATSVWLTLR
;
A
#
# COMPACT_ATOMS: atom_id res chain seq x y z
N MET A 1 -6.68 -7.08 22.91
CA MET A 1 -7.31 -7.12 21.58
C MET A 1 -8.22 -5.90 21.44
N ALA A 2 -7.69 -4.78 21.00
CA ALA A 2 -8.46 -3.62 20.58
C ALA A 2 -8.07 -3.42 19.10
N SER A 3 -9.05 -3.39 18.20
CA SER A 3 -8.80 -3.20 16.77
C SER A 3 -8.93 -1.70 16.44
N PRO A 4 -7.84 -0.98 16.14
CA PRO A 4 -7.87 0.48 16.01
C PRO A 4 -8.26 1.00 14.60
N TYR A 5 -8.77 0.15 13.71
CA TYR A 5 -8.65 0.46 12.27
C TYR A 5 -9.84 1.22 11.65
N ILE A 6 -10.99 1.28 12.31
CA ILE A 6 -12.17 2.05 11.85
C ILE A 6 -12.35 3.29 12.74
N PHE A 7 -12.11 4.44 12.10
CA PHE A 7 -11.88 5.82 12.57
C PHE A 7 -12.54 6.31 13.90
N TRP A 8 -13.56 5.66 14.44
CA TRP A 8 -14.28 6.08 15.66
C TRP A 8 -14.92 4.94 16.47
N LEU A 9 -14.81 3.68 16.04
CA LEU A 9 -15.46 2.57 16.73
C LEU A 9 -14.48 1.84 17.67
N PRO A 10 -14.84 1.62 18.94
CA PRO A 10 -14.01 0.88 19.90
C PRO A 10 -13.85 -0.61 19.55
N ALA A 11 -14.70 -1.13 18.65
CA ALA A 11 -14.72 -2.52 18.21
C ALA A 11 -14.93 -2.61 16.70
N GLU A 12 -14.47 -3.71 16.10
CA GLU A 12 -14.76 -3.98 14.70
C GLU A 12 -16.28 -4.08 14.49
N PRO A 13 -16.86 -3.33 13.54
CA PRO A 13 -18.28 -3.42 13.28
C PRO A 13 -18.56 -4.83 12.76
N PRO A 14 -19.63 -5.47 13.27
CA PRO A 14 -19.96 -6.80 12.81
C PRO A 14 -20.20 -6.85 11.30
N LEU A 15 -19.69 -7.91 10.67
CA LEU A 15 -19.77 -8.16 9.22
C LEU A 15 -21.20 -8.10 8.67
N TRP A 16 -22.21 -8.38 9.49
CA TRP A 16 -23.62 -8.38 9.09
C TRP A 16 -24.25 -6.99 8.96
N LEU A 17 -23.63 -5.93 9.47
CA LEU A 17 -24.18 -4.57 9.34
C LEU A 17 -24.16 -4.06 7.90
N ALA A 18 -23.11 -4.35 7.14
CA ALA A 18 -23.00 -3.94 5.74
C ALA A 18 -24.13 -4.49 4.84
N PRO A 19 -24.43 -5.81 4.82
CA PRO A 19 -25.53 -6.33 4.00
C PRO A 19 -26.91 -5.86 4.48
N LEU A 20 -27.10 -5.63 5.79
CA LEU A 20 -28.35 -5.10 6.34
C LEU A 20 -28.65 -3.69 5.81
N TRP A 21 -27.69 -2.77 5.90
CA TRP A 21 -27.85 -1.41 5.38
C TRP A 21 -28.00 -1.37 3.85
N LEU A 22 -27.34 -2.29 3.15
CA LEU A 22 -27.49 -2.43 1.70
C LEU A 22 -28.91 -2.88 1.34
N ALA A 23 -29.46 -3.86 2.04
CA ALA A 23 -30.83 -4.34 1.84
C ALA A 23 -31.87 -3.25 2.12
N LEU A 24 -31.68 -2.47 3.20
CA LEU A 24 -32.56 -1.35 3.53
C LEU A 24 -32.52 -0.23 2.46
N GLY A 25 -31.33 0.11 1.97
CA GLY A 25 -31.19 1.09 0.88
C GLY A 25 -31.89 0.61 -0.40
N LEU A 26 -31.70 -0.66 -0.78
CA LEU A 26 -32.36 -1.26 -1.95
C LEU A 26 -33.89 -1.31 -1.79
N ALA A 27 -34.39 -1.58 -0.59
CA ALA A 27 -35.82 -1.53 -0.29
C ALA A 27 -36.37 -0.10 -0.47
N LEU A 28 -35.65 0.92 0.02
CA LEU A 28 -36.03 2.32 -0.17
C LEU A 28 -36.03 2.74 -1.65
N VAL A 29 -35.07 2.26 -2.44
CA VAL A 29 -35.06 2.46 -3.90
C VAL A 29 -36.28 1.79 -4.54
N GLY A 30 -36.62 0.57 -4.13
CA GLY A 30 -37.79 -0.16 -4.62
C GLY A 30 -39.12 0.53 -4.30
N LEU A 31 -39.32 0.96 -3.06
CA LEU A 31 -40.52 1.68 -2.60
C LEU A 31 -40.57 3.12 -3.13
N GLY A 32 -39.41 3.74 -3.35
CA GLY A 32 -39.26 5.12 -3.79
C GLY A 32 -39.43 5.35 -5.29
N ARG A 33 -39.67 4.31 -6.11
CA ARG A 33 -39.78 4.42 -7.57
C ARG A 33 -40.78 5.47 -8.07
N ARG A 34 -41.81 5.81 -7.28
CA ARG A 34 -42.81 6.83 -7.61
C ARG A 34 -42.66 8.14 -6.83
N ARG A 35 -41.68 8.24 -5.93
CA ARG A 35 -41.43 9.43 -5.10
C ARG A 35 -39.94 9.82 -5.19
N PRO A 36 -39.59 10.87 -5.95
CA PRO A 36 -38.19 11.18 -6.25
C PRO A 36 -37.33 11.42 -4.99
N GLY A 37 -37.91 11.97 -3.91
CA GLY A 37 -37.21 12.14 -2.64
C GLY A 37 -36.82 10.82 -1.95
N LEU A 38 -37.72 9.82 -1.96
CA LEU A 38 -37.42 8.50 -1.41
C LEU A 38 -36.43 7.73 -2.28
N LEU A 39 -36.51 7.92 -3.60
CA LEU A 39 -35.55 7.34 -4.55
C LEU A 39 -34.15 7.88 -4.30
N LEU A 40 -33.99 9.20 -4.17
CA LEU A 40 -32.70 9.84 -3.89
C LEU A 40 -32.13 9.39 -2.54
N LEU A 41 -32.97 9.37 -1.49
CA LEU A 41 -32.58 8.87 -0.17
C LEU A 41 -32.13 7.41 -0.23
N GLY A 42 -32.87 6.56 -0.95
CA GLY A 42 -32.51 5.17 -1.18
C GLY A 42 -31.16 5.02 -1.89
N ILE A 43 -30.92 5.78 -2.96
CA ILE A 43 -29.63 5.76 -3.70
C ILE A 43 -28.47 6.18 -2.79
N VAL A 44 -28.63 7.28 -2.03
CA VAL A 44 -27.62 7.73 -1.07
C VAL A 44 -27.36 6.67 0.00
N ALA A 45 -28.42 6.08 0.58
CA ALA A 45 -28.29 5.03 1.57
C ALA A 45 -27.58 3.79 1.01
N THR A 46 -27.94 3.32 -0.19
CA THR A 46 -27.32 2.16 -0.84
C THR A 46 -25.85 2.42 -1.16
N THR A 47 -25.50 3.61 -1.68
CA THR A 47 -24.10 3.95 -1.99
C THR A 47 -23.24 4.08 -0.74
N MET A 48 -23.76 4.69 0.33
CA MET A 48 -23.08 4.72 1.64
C MET A 48 -22.90 3.31 2.22
N ALA A 49 -23.93 2.47 2.16
CA ALA A 49 -23.87 1.09 2.64
C ALA A 49 -22.87 0.24 1.84
N ALA A 50 -22.84 0.39 0.51
CA ALA A 50 -21.87 -0.27 -0.35
C ALA A 50 -20.43 0.19 -0.05
N GLY A 51 -20.23 1.50 0.15
CA GLY A 51 -18.94 2.07 0.54
C GLY A 51 -18.46 1.55 1.91
N PHE A 52 -19.36 1.49 2.89
CA PHE A 52 -19.09 0.91 4.20
C PHE A 52 -18.75 -0.58 4.10
N GLY A 53 -19.53 -1.36 3.35
CA GLY A 53 -19.28 -2.77 3.12
C GLY A 53 -17.93 -3.04 2.45
N ALA A 54 -17.57 -2.23 1.45
CA ALA A 54 -16.27 -2.29 0.81
C ALA A 54 -15.12 -1.97 1.79
N ALA A 55 -15.31 -0.99 2.69
CA ALA A 55 -14.33 -0.65 3.70
C ALA A 55 -14.13 -1.78 4.73
N VAL A 56 -15.22 -2.39 5.21
CA VAL A 56 -15.19 -3.54 6.13
C VAL A 56 -14.51 -4.74 5.46
N LEU A 57 -14.93 -5.10 4.24
CA LEU A 57 -14.33 -6.19 3.48
C LEU A 57 -12.83 -5.95 3.28
N ARG A 58 -12.43 -4.72 2.93
CA ARG A 58 -11.03 -4.36 2.77
C ARG A 58 -10.25 -4.53 4.07
N SER A 59 -10.81 -4.13 5.21
CA SER A 59 -10.16 -4.29 6.53
C SER A 59 -9.87 -5.76 6.81
N HIS A 60 -10.83 -6.65 6.58
CA HIS A 60 -10.61 -8.09 6.79
C HIS A 60 -9.64 -8.71 5.78
N GLN A 61 -9.65 -8.27 4.52
CA GLN A 61 -8.75 -8.79 3.49
C GLN A 61 -7.26 -8.44 3.73
N VAL A 62 -6.98 -7.35 4.44
CA VAL A 62 -5.61 -6.93 4.77
C VAL A 62 -5.18 -7.35 6.17
N ALA A 63 -6.07 -7.97 6.94
CA ALA A 63 -5.76 -8.48 8.27
C ALA A 63 -4.64 -9.52 8.14
N ALA A 64 -3.47 -9.17 8.65
CA ALA A 64 -2.30 -10.03 8.69
C ALA A 64 -1.78 -10.09 10.13
N PRO A 65 -1.16 -11.20 10.54
CA PRO A 65 -0.50 -11.30 11.84
C PRO A 65 0.50 -10.16 12.03
N VAL A 66 0.49 -9.55 13.22
CA VAL A 66 1.44 -8.52 13.64
C VAL A 66 2.24 -9.09 14.79
N ILE A 67 3.56 -8.93 14.77
CA ILE A 67 4.40 -9.41 15.88
C ILE A 67 4.09 -8.62 17.15
N GLU A 68 3.88 -9.30 18.27
CA GLU A 68 3.47 -8.64 19.51
C GLU A 68 4.64 -8.03 20.29
N ARG A 69 5.84 -8.57 20.08
CA ARG A 69 7.05 -8.20 20.83
C ARG A 69 8.23 -8.02 19.89
N ARG A 70 9.24 -7.34 20.40
CA ARG A 70 10.55 -7.28 19.76
C ARG A 70 11.12 -8.70 19.62
N LEU A 71 11.48 -9.07 18.40
CA LEU A 71 12.10 -10.34 18.05
C LEU A 71 13.49 -10.05 17.47
N GLY A 72 14.53 -10.68 17.98
CA GLY A 72 15.83 -10.61 17.33
C GLY A 72 17.04 -10.83 18.24
N PRO A 73 18.22 -11.06 17.63
CA PRO A 73 18.43 -11.25 16.19
C PRO A 73 17.82 -12.58 15.69
N VAL A 74 17.09 -12.54 14.58
CA VAL A 74 16.45 -13.72 13.94
C VAL A 74 16.78 -13.76 12.46
N ASN A 75 16.87 -14.96 11.90
CA ASN A 75 16.99 -15.11 10.45
C ASN A 75 15.68 -14.73 9.78
N LEU A 76 15.79 -13.91 8.75
CA LEU A 76 14.70 -13.45 7.92
C LEU A 76 15.05 -13.77 6.47
N SER A 77 14.25 -14.64 5.87
CA SER A 77 14.25 -14.87 4.42
C SER A 77 12.96 -14.35 3.82
N GLY A 78 12.96 -14.02 2.53
CA GLY A 78 11.72 -13.63 1.86
C GLY A 78 11.96 -12.92 0.55
N ARG A 79 10.87 -12.59 -0.15
CA ARG A 79 10.92 -11.88 -1.42
C ARG A 79 10.88 -10.38 -1.22
N VAL A 80 11.81 -9.67 -1.82
CA VAL A 80 11.76 -8.21 -1.88
C VAL A 80 10.67 -7.78 -2.85
N VAL A 81 9.67 -7.04 -2.38
CA VAL A 81 8.59 -6.49 -3.22
C VAL A 81 8.75 -5.00 -3.49
N GLU A 82 9.51 -4.30 -2.64
CA GLU A 82 9.78 -2.88 -2.78
C GLU A 82 11.17 -2.57 -2.23
N VAL A 83 11.94 -1.81 -2.99
CA VAL A 83 13.23 -1.25 -2.60
C VAL A 83 13.08 0.26 -2.60
N GLU A 84 13.30 0.89 -1.45
CA GLU A 84 13.31 2.34 -1.30
C GLU A 84 14.73 2.78 -0.87
N PRO A 85 15.54 3.35 -1.78
CA PRO A 85 16.82 3.92 -1.42
C PRO A 85 16.61 5.11 -0.49
N ARG A 86 17.63 5.37 0.33
CA ARG A 86 17.82 6.55 1.18
C ARG A 86 19.29 6.93 1.08
N ASP A 87 19.65 8.12 1.51
CA ASP A 87 21.03 8.65 1.40
C ASP A 87 22.11 7.69 1.94
N ARG A 88 21.86 7.00 3.06
CA ARG A 88 22.83 6.10 3.72
C ARG A 88 22.30 4.70 4.04
N SER A 89 21.13 4.35 3.52
CA SER A 89 20.48 3.06 3.81
C SER A 89 19.53 2.70 2.68
N ILE A 90 19.10 1.45 2.65
CA ILE A 90 17.97 1.05 1.81
C ILE A 90 16.88 0.48 2.70
N ARG A 91 15.64 0.81 2.39
CA ARG A 91 14.48 0.24 3.05
C ARG A 91 13.85 -0.80 2.14
N LEU A 92 13.84 -2.04 2.61
CA LEU A 92 13.30 -3.18 1.91
C LEU A 92 11.93 -3.54 2.50
N THR A 93 10.94 -3.71 1.63
CA THR A 93 9.70 -4.40 2.00
C THR A 93 9.77 -5.83 1.48
N ILE A 94 9.68 -6.78 2.40
CA ILE A 94 9.82 -8.21 2.16
C ILE A 94 8.44 -8.84 2.31
N ALA A 95 7.99 -9.58 1.31
CA ALA A 95 6.78 -10.40 1.32
C ALA A 95 7.14 -11.88 1.44
N GLU A 96 6.15 -12.67 1.88
CA GLU A 96 6.35 -14.11 2.14
C GLU A 96 7.56 -14.35 3.06
N PRO A 97 7.65 -13.64 4.21
CA PRO A 97 8.80 -13.74 5.08
C PRO A 97 8.83 -15.13 5.74
N GLU A 98 10.02 -15.70 5.85
CA GLU A 98 10.29 -16.84 6.70
C GLU A 98 11.14 -16.33 7.85
N ILE A 99 10.59 -16.40 9.06
CA ILE A 99 11.18 -15.84 10.27
C ILE A 99 11.41 -16.96 11.26
N ASP A 100 12.65 -17.12 11.71
CA ASP A 100 12.95 -18.08 12.77
C ASP A 100 12.15 -17.77 14.04
N ARG A 101 11.68 -18.82 14.72
CA ARG A 101 10.91 -18.75 15.98
C ARG A 101 9.46 -18.27 15.82
N LEU A 102 8.94 -18.15 14.60
CA LEU A 102 7.52 -17.91 14.35
C LEU A 102 6.90 -19.08 13.57
N THR A 103 5.68 -19.45 13.92
CA THR A 103 4.90 -20.38 13.12
C THR A 103 4.31 -19.68 11.89
N ALA A 104 3.86 -20.44 10.89
CA ALA A 104 3.21 -19.87 9.70
C ALA A 104 1.97 -19.02 10.03
N ALA A 105 1.26 -19.33 11.13
CA ALA A 105 0.09 -18.59 11.58
C ALA A 105 0.43 -17.24 12.24
N GLU A 106 1.64 -17.12 12.82
CA GLU A 106 2.10 -15.90 13.49
C GLU A 106 2.95 -15.02 12.57
N THR A 107 3.34 -15.56 11.41
CA THR A 107 4.23 -14.89 10.48
C THR A 107 3.48 -13.78 9.74
N PRO A 108 3.97 -12.52 9.81
CA PRO A 108 3.40 -11.41 9.06
C PRO A 108 3.35 -11.65 7.55
N ALA A 109 2.36 -11.07 6.87
CA ALA A 109 2.31 -11.10 5.41
C ALA A 109 3.50 -10.35 4.77
N LYS A 110 3.90 -9.22 5.38
CA LYS A 110 5.04 -8.41 4.96
C LYS A 110 5.81 -7.86 6.15
N VAL A 111 7.12 -7.73 5.96
CA VAL A 111 8.07 -7.13 6.91
C VAL A 111 8.82 -6.01 6.21
N ARG A 112 9.07 -4.92 6.93
CA ARG A 112 9.85 -3.79 6.41
C ARG A 112 11.12 -3.60 7.22
N VAL A 113 12.27 -3.77 6.58
CA VAL A 113 13.57 -3.64 7.24
C VAL A 113 14.40 -2.53 6.61
N VAL A 114 15.15 -1.81 7.46
CA VAL A 114 16.19 -0.89 7.01
C VAL A 114 17.52 -1.64 7.00
N VAL A 115 18.15 -1.68 5.84
CA VAL A 115 19.50 -2.21 5.64
C VAL A 115 20.47 -1.03 5.65
N ARG A 116 21.44 -1.06 6.56
CA ARG A 116 22.50 -0.03 6.61
C ARG A 116 23.54 -0.33 5.53
N GLY A 117 24.00 0.71 4.86
CA GLY A 117 24.98 0.60 3.78
C GLY A 117 24.36 0.49 2.38
N SER A 118 25.24 0.55 1.38
CA SER A 118 24.89 0.42 -0.03
C SER A 118 24.76 -1.06 -0.39
N ALA A 119 23.64 -1.68 -0.05
CA ALA A 119 23.29 -3.00 -0.61
C ALA A 119 22.80 -2.82 -2.05
N THR A 120 23.72 -2.40 -2.93
CA THR A 120 23.47 -1.96 -4.32
C THR A 120 22.97 -3.07 -5.24
N ALA A 121 22.94 -4.33 -4.77
CA ALA A 121 22.58 -5.49 -5.58
C ALA A 121 21.13 -5.97 -5.41
N VAL A 122 20.37 -5.47 -4.42
CA VAL A 122 19.02 -5.99 -4.14
C VAL A 122 17.99 -5.31 -5.04
N ARG A 123 17.22 -6.10 -5.80
CA ARG A 123 16.15 -5.61 -6.68
C ARG A 123 14.78 -6.13 -6.26
N PRO A 124 13.69 -5.41 -6.60
CA PRO A 124 12.35 -5.96 -6.46
C PRO A 124 12.22 -7.28 -7.24
N GLY A 125 11.73 -8.31 -6.54
CA GLY A 125 11.58 -9.66 -7.03
C GLY A 125 12.71 -10.61 -6.65
N ASP A 126 13.77 -10.13 -6.01
CA ASP A 126 14.84 -10.99 -5.50
C ASP A 126 14.42 -11.67 -4.19
N TRP A 127 14.91 -12.89 -3.97
CA TRP A 127 14.81 -13.55 -2.68
C TRP A 127 16.07 -13.21 -1.87
N ILE A 128 15.90 -12.83 -0.61
CA ILE A 128 17.02 -12.46 0.26
C ILE A 128 17.03 -13.31 1.53
N HIS A 129 18.20 -13.36 2.14
CA HIS A 129 18.43 -13.91 3.47
C HIS A 129 19.27 -12.92 4.29
N THR A 130 18.83 -12.62 5.51
CA THR A 130 19.52 -11.66 6.39
C THR A 130 19.22 -11.93 7.86
N LEU A 131 20.10 -11.46 8.75
CA LEU A 131 19.82 -11.40 10.18
C LEU A 131 19.20 -10.05 10.52
N ALA A 132 18.04 -10.04 11.18
CA ALA A 132 17.30 -8.81 11.50
C ALA A 132 16.78 -8.77 12.93
N ILE A 133 16.55 -7.56 13.43
CA ILE A 133 15.76 -7.28 14.63
C ILE A 133 14.43 -6.68 14.18
N LEU A 134 13.34 -7.32 14.56
CA LEU A 134 11.97 -6.98 14.21
C LEU A 134 11.22 -6.45 15.43
N LEU A 135 10.39 -5.44 15.22
CA LEU A 135 9.53 -4.81 16.21
C LEU A 135 8.10 -4.67 15.65
N PRO A 136 7.08 -4.69 16.52
CA PRO A 136 5.74 -4.27 16.13
C PRO A 136 5.78 -2.87 15.48
N PRO A 137 4.92 -2.59 14.49
CA PRO A 137 4.69 -1.23 14.04
C PRO A 137 4.33 -0.31 15.23
N PRO A 138 5.06 0.80 15.44
CA PRO A 138 4.85 1.64 16.61
C PRO A 138 3.48 2.33 16.59
N PRO A 139 2.83 2.50 17.76
CA PRO A 139 1.60 3.27 17.88
C PRO A 139 1.84 4.78 17.60
N PRO A 140 0.77 5.58 17.47
CA PRO A 140 0.87 7.04 17.38
C PRO A 140 1.70 7.63 18.52
N ALA A 141 2.57 8.61 18.20
CA ALA A 141 3.42 9.27 19.19
C ALA A 141 2.64 10.11 20.22
N ALA A 142 1.45 10.58 19.84
CA ALA A 142 0.54 11.34 20.70
C ALA A 142 -0.92 11.15 20.22
N PRO A 143 -1.92 11.40 21.08
CA PRO A 143 -3.32 11.42 20.66
C PRO A 143 -3.55 12.36 19.47
N GLY A 144 -4.23 11.89 18.43
CA GLY A 144 -4.49 12.66 17.20
C GLY A 144 -3.28 12.82 16.25
N ALA A 145 -2.09 12.34 16.64
CA ALA A 145 -0.93 12.33 15.75
C ALA A 145 -1.08 11.28 14.65
N PHE A 146 -0.15 11.30 13.70
CA PHE A 146 -0.09 10.32 12.63
C PHE A 146 0.02 8.89 13.16
N ASP A 147 -0.94 8.04 12.78
CA ASP A 147 -0.98 6.63 13.16
C ASP A 147 -0.26 5.75 12.14
N PHE A 148 1.01 5.47 12.44
CA PHE A 148 1.82 4.58 11.61
C PHE A 148 1.36 3.12 11.71
N ALA A 149 0.96 2.63 12.88
CA ALA A 149 0.47 1.26 13.04
C ALA A 149 -0.75 0.99 12.18
N ARG A 150 -1.70 1.94 12.12
CA ARG A 150 -2.85 1.88 11.21
C ARG A 150 -2.44 1.87 9.75
N GLN A 151 -1.51 2.74 9.33
CA GLN A 151 -1.00 2.70 7.96
C GLN A 151 -0.30 1.36 7.64
N ALA A 152 0.46 0.82 8.58
CA ALA A 152 1.15 -0.46 8.45
C ALA A 152 0.16 -1.60 8.25
N TYR A 153 -0.91 -1.65 9.05
CA TYR A 153 -2.00 -2.62 8.92
C TYR A 153 -2.62 -2.62 7.53
N PHE A 154 -3.03 -1.45 7.02
CA PHE A 154 -3.64 -1.36 5.67
C PHE A 154 -2.66 -1.67 4.53
N ARG A 155 -1.35 -1.64 4.80
CA ARG A 155 -0.29 -2.09 3.87
C ARG A 155 0.06 -3.57 4.03
N GLY A 156 -0.51 -4.26 5.01
CA GLY A 156 -0.19 -5.65 5.38
C GLY A 156 1.20 -5.80 6.01
N LEU A 157 1.74 -4.72 6.58
CA LEU A 157 3.04 -4.72 7.28
C LEU A 157 2.81 -5.15 8.74
N GLY A 158 3.23 -6.37 9.09
CA GLY A 158 3.10 -6.88 10.45
C GLY A 158 4.38 -6.78 11.28
N ALA A 159 5.49 -6.33 10.70
CA ALA A 159 6.70 -6.01 11.43
C ALA A 159 7.54 -4.94 10.73
N VAL A 160 8.24 -4.14 11.53
CA VAL A 160 9.27 -3.20 11.08
C VAL A 160 10.59 -3.51 11.78
N GLY A 161 11.72 -3.17 11.17
CA GLY A 161 13.00 -3.52 11.77
C GLY A 161 14.21 -2.99 11.04
N PHE A 162 15.36 -3.53 11.41
CA PHE A 162 16.63 -3.24 10.78
C PHE A 162 17.48 -4.50 10.72
N THR A 163 18.37 -4.57 9.73
CA THR A 163 19.31 -5.69 9.61
C THR A 163 20.51 -5.47 10.52
N VAL A 164 21.03 -6.58 11.04
CA VAL A 164 22.22 -6.62 11.90
C VAL A 164 23.42 -7.20 11.15
N ALA A 165 23.16 -8.01 10.12
CA ALA A 165 24.17 -8.60 9.25
C ALA A 165 23.98 -8.15 7.80
N GLU A 166 24.96 -8.49 6.96
CA GLU A 166 24.90 -8.30 5.52
C GLU A 166 23.71 -9.08 4.92
N THR A 167 22.97 -8.42 4.02
CA THR A 167 21.84 -9.02 3.31
C THR A 167 22.35 -9.71 2.05
N ARG A 168 22.09 -11.01 1.93
CA ARG A 168 22.49 -11.82 0.78
C ARG A 168 21.31 -12.12 -0.11
N VAL A 169 21.49 -11.99 -1.42
CA VAL A 169 20.52 -12.48 -2.42
C VAL A 169 20.71 -13.99 -2.58
N VAL A 170 19.62 -14.74 -2.53
CA VAL A 170 19.60 -16.20 -2.67
C VAL A 170 18.71 -16.62 -3.82
N ALA A 171 18.83 -17.89 -4.23
CA ALA A 171 17.98 -18.45 -5.28
C ALA A 171 16.50 -18.40 -4.87
N THR A 172 15.63 -18.15 -5.85
CA THR A 172 14.19 -18.15 -5.62
C THR A 172 13.71 -19.58 -5.33
N PRO A 173 13.00 -19.83 -4.23
CA PRO A 173 12.45 -21.16 -3.94
C PRO A 173 11.52 -21.66 -5.04
N ALA A 174 11.55 -22.98 -5.30
CA ALA A 174 10.67 -23.61 -6.29
C ALA A 174 9.18 -23.35 -5.95
N GLY A 175 8.37 -23.09 -6.98
CA GLY A 175 6.93 -22.80 -6.83
C GLY A 175 6.60 -21.39 -6.32
N ARG A 176 7.61 -20.57 -5.99
CA ARG A 176 7.42 -19.15 -5.67
C ARG A 176 7.94 -18.31 -6.83
N GLU A 177 7.16 -18.19 -7.89
CA GLU A 177 7.49 -17.32 -9.02
C GLU A 177 7.08 -15.86 -8.78
N ARG A 178 7.66 -14.95 -9.57
CA ARG A 178 7.39 -13.51 -9.49
C ARG A 178 5.95 -13.23 -9.95
N GLY A 179 5.15 -12.66 -9.06
CA GLY A 179 3.81 -12.21 -9.40
C GLY A 179 3.82 -10.99 -10.35
N PHE A 180 2.67 -10.72 -10.99
CA PHE A 180 2.49 -9.56 -11.88
C PHE A 180 2.86 -8.23 -11.20
N LEU A 181 2.37 -8.00 -9.98
CA LEU A 181 2.66 -6.77 -9.24
C LEU A 181 4.16 -6.58 -8.93
N THR A 182 4.86 -7.67 -8.62
CA THR A 182 6.31 -7.66 -8.41
C THR A 182 7.05 -7.35 -9.70
N SER A 183 6.55 -7.84 -10.83
CA SER A 183 7.10 -7.54 -12.16
C SER A 183 6.94 -6.07 -12.52
N VAL A 184 5.78 -5.47 -12.21
CA VAL A 184 5.57 -4.01 -12.36
C VAL A 184 6.51 -3.23 -11.45
N ALA A 185 6.74 -3.68 -10.20
CA ALA A 185 7.68 -3.04 -9.30
C ALA A 185 9.13 -3.11 -9.82
N ALA A 186 9.53 -4.25 -10.40
CA ALA A 186 10.84 -4.42 -11.03
C ALA A 186 11.01 -3.52 -12.27
N LEU A 187 9.98 -3.42 -13.11
CA LEU A 187 9.97 -2.48 -14.24
C LEU A 187 10.10 -1.04 -13.76
N ARG A 188 9.33 -0.64 -12.74
CA ARG A 188 9.41 0.69 -12.13
C ARG A 188 10.81 0.98 -11.60
N HIS A 189 11.43 0.02 -10.91
CA HIS A 189 12.81 0.15 -10.43
C HIS A 189 13.81 0.34 -11.58
N THR A 190 13.62 -0.40 -12.68
CA THR A 190 14.45 -0.26 -13.89
C THR A 190 14.33 1.14 -14.51
N VAL A 191 13.13 1.72 -14.51
CA VAL A 191 12.91 3.11 -14.96
C VAL A 191 13.66 4.08 -14.05
N VAL A 192 13.57 3.93 -12.73
CA VAL A 192 14.31 4.77 -11.77
C VAL A 192 15.82 4.69 -12.00
N GLU A 193 16.38 3.48 -12.13
CA GLU A 193 17.81 3.31 -12.44
C GLU A 193 18.19 3.99 -13.76
N ARG A 194 17.37 3.83 -14.80
CA ARG A 194 17.64 4.41 -16.12
C ARG A 194 17.63 5.94 -16.09
N VAL A 195 16.67 6.53 -15.39
CA VAL A 195 16.59 7.99 -15.21
C VAL A 195 17.83 8.48 -14.46
N GLY A 196 18.23 7.79 -13.38
CA GLY A 196 19.43 8.16 -12.61
C GLY A 196 20.74 8.05 -13.39
N ARG A 197 20.82 7.19 -14.42
CA ARG A 197 21.98 7.12 -15.33
C ARG A 197 22.02 8.23 -16.37
N VAL A 198 20.87 8.78 -16.75
CA VAL A 198 20.77 9.82 -17.79
C VAL A 198 20.82 11.22 -17.18
N LEU A 199 20.19 11.40 -16.02
CA LEU A 199 20.12 12.65 -15.28
C LEU A 199 20.82 12.42 -13.93
N GLU A 200 22.01 13.01 -13.77
CA GLU A 200 22.77 12.86 -12.54
C GLU A 200 22.26 13.78 -11.42
N GLY A 201 22.46 13.34 -10.18
CA GLY A 201 22.19 14.13 -8.98
C GLY A 201 20.70 14.47 -8.76
N ARG A 202 20.47 15.65 -8.18
CA ARG A 202 19.16 16.13 -7.73
C ARG A 202 18.08 16.10 -8.82
N SER A 203 18.42 16.50 -10.05
CA SER A 203 17.45 16.58 -11.15
C SER A 203 16.94 15.20 -11.55
N GLY A 204 17.82 14.19 -11.58
CA GLY A 204 17.43 12.81 -11.83
C GLY A 204 16.56 12.23 -10.73
N ALA A 205 16.89 12.49 -9.46
CA ALA A 205 16.08 12.06 -8.33
C ALA A 205 14.65 12.65 -8.36
N ILE A 206 14.53 13.95 -8.66
CA ILE A 206 13.22 14.62 -8.78
C ILE A 206 12.46 14.10 -10.01
N ALA A 207 13.11 13.98 -11.17
CA ALA A 207 12.46 13.47 -12.38
C ALA A 207 11.96 12.03 -12.19
N ALA A 208 12.79 11.15 -11.61
CA ALA A 208 12.40 9.78 -11.27
C ALA A 208 11.22 9.76 -10.30
N ALA A 209 11.22 10.62 -9.27
CA ALA A 209 10.11 10.73 -8.33
C ALA A 209 8.81 11.20 -8.99
N LEU A 210 8.86 12.17 -9.92
CA LEU A 210 7.68 12.65 -10.64
C LEU A 210 7.12 11.60 -11.61
N MET A 211 7.99 10.84 -12.29
CA MET A 211 7.57 9.81 -13.25
C MET A 211 7.05 8.53 -12.57
N THR A 212 7.64 8.15 -11.43
CA THR A 212 7.40 6.82 -10.82
C THR A 212 6.77 6.87 -9.44
N GLY A 213 6.63 8.07 -8.85
CA GLY A 213 6.22 8.28 -7.46
C GLY A 213 7.32 7.95 -6.44
N HIS A 214 8.51 7.55 -6.88
CA HIS A 214 9.56 7.02 -6.02
C HIS A 214 10.46 8.14 -5.47
N ARG A 215 10.20 8.54 -4.22
CA ARG A 215 10.87 9.69 -3.56
C ARG A 215 12.17 9.35 -2.83
N GLY A 216 12.54 8.07 -2.74
CA GLY A 216 13.67 7.61 -1.93
C GLY A 216 15.03 8.19 -2.33
N ALA A 217 15.19 8.52 -3.62
CA ALA A 217 16.44 9.10 -4.14
C ALA A 217 16.58 10.61 -3.90
N ILE A 218 15.54 11.30 -3.41
CA ILE A 218 15.62 12.74 -3.10
C ILE A 218 16.22 12.88 -1.70
N GLY A 219 17.36 13.55 -1.59
CA GLY A 219 18.02 13.79 -0.31
C GLY A 219 17.20 14.68 0.62
N GLU A 220 17.51 14.59 1.92
CA GLU A 220 16.75 15.33 2.94
C GLU A 220 16.88 16.84 2.81
N ALA A 221 18.06 17.33 2.40
CA ALA A 221 18.31 18.75 2.18
C ALA A 221 17.48 19.29 1.01
N GLU A 222 17.34 18.51 -0.07
CA GLU A 222 16.52 18.87 -1.22
C GLU A 222 15.03 18.86 -0.88
N LEU A 223 14.58 17.86 -0.10
CA LEU A 223 13.21 17.82 0.41
C LEU A 223 12.90 19.01 1.31
N ALA A 224 13.84 19.45 2.15
CA ALA A 224 13.70 20.65 2.96
C ALA A 224 13.60 21.91 2.08
N ALA A 225 14.52 22.11 1.14
CA ALA A 225 14.49 23.24 0.23
C ALA A 225 13.18 23.31 -0.60
N MET A 226 12.64 22.17 -1.04
CA MET A 226 11.35 22.13 -1.72
C MET A 226 10.17 22.47 -0.81
N ARG A 227 10.23 22.13 0.49
CA ARG A 227 9.22 22.53 1.47
C ARG A 227 9.28 24.03 1.72
N ASP A 228 10.48 24.57 1.90
CA ASP A 228 10.70 25.99 2.16
C ASP A 228 10.27 26.85 0.96
N ALA A 229 10.49 26.36 -0.26
CA ALA A 229 10.01 26.99 -1.49
C ALA A 229 8.50 26.77 -1.76
N GLY A 230 7.79 26.04 -0.90
CA GLY A 230 6.38 25.70 -1.10
C GLY A 230 6.10 24.68 -2.21
N LEU A 231 7.12 24.08 -2.82
CA LEU A 231 7.04 23.14 -3.96
C LEU A 231 6.78 21.68 -3.56
N ALA A 232 6.72 21.37 -2.26
CA ALA A 232 6.51 20.01 -1.78
C ALA A 232 5.21 19.37 -2.29
N HIS A 233 4.19 20.18 -2.63
CA HIS A 233 2.94 19.70 -3.21
C HIS A 233 3.10 19.12 -4.62
N LEU A 234 4.13 19.52 -5.38
CA LEU A 234 4.43 18.97 -6.71
C LEU A 234 4.95 17.54 -6.65
N LEU A 235 5.54 17.13 -5.52
CA LEU A 235 5.98 15.76 -5.28
C LEU A 235 4.83 14.82 -4.93
N ALA A 236 3.66 15.37 -4.57
CA ALA A 236 2.43 14.59 -4.53
C ALA A 236 1.87 14.51 -5.94
N ILE A 237 1.28 13.38 -6.31
CA ILE A 237 0.62 13.19 -7.61
C ILE A 237 -0.31 14.39 -7.82
N SER A 238 0.03 15.27 -8.78
CA SER A 238 -0.81 16.44 -9.06
C SER A 238 -2.22 15.96 -9.43
N GLY A 239 -3.26 16.67 -9.00
CA GLY A 239 -4.65 16.33 -9.34
C GLY A 239 -4.88 16.15 -10.85
N LEU A 240 -4.05 16.80 -11.69
CA LEU A 240 -4.05 16.64 -13.15
C LEU A 240 -3.72 15.20 -13.60
N HIS A 241 -2.73 14.55 -13.01
CA HIS A 241 -2.35 13.17 -13.39
C HIS A 241 -3.49 12.19 -13.08
N VAL A 242 -4.12 12.34 -11.91
CA VAL A 242 -5.28 11.52 -11.52
C VAL A 242 -6.48 11.85 -12.42
N GLY A 243 -6.69 13.13 -12.73
CA GLY A 243 -7.73 13.59 -13.65
C GLY A 243 -7.59 12.98 -15.03
N LEU A 244 -6.39 13.02 -15.63
CA LEU A 244 -6.11 12.44 -16.95
C LEU A 244 -6.40 10.93 -16.97
N ILE A 245 -5.91 10.19 -15.97
CA ILE A 245 -6.17 8.75 -15.86
C ILE A 245 -7.67 8.49 -15.71
N ALA A 246 -8.36 9.24 -14.86
CA ALA A 246 -9.81 9.11 -14.68
C ALA A 246 -10.57 9.38 -15.98
N THR A 247 -10.17 10.39 -16.76
CA THR A 247 -10.76 10.70 -18.06
C THR A 247 -10.56 9.56 -19.05
N VAL A 248 -9.33 9.02 -19.18
CA VAL A 248 -9.04 7.89 -20.07
C VAL A 248 -9.88 6.67 -19.69
N ILE A 249 -9.92 6.31 -18.41
CA ILE A 249 -10.72 5.17 -17.91
C ILE A 249 -12.21 5.41 -18.17
N PHE A 250 -12.72 6.62 -17.89
CA PHE A 250 -14.12 6.97 -18.12
C PHE A 250 -14.50 6.79 -19.58
N PHE A 251 -13.70 7.30 -20.52
CA PHE A 251 -13.99 7.15 -21.95
C PHE A 251 -13.85 5.70 -22.42
N ALA A 252 -12.89 4.93 -21.90
CA ALA A 252 -12.75 3.51 -22.21
C ALA A 252 -13.96 2.70 -21.73
N VAL A 253 -14.38 2.88 -20.47
CA VAL A 253 -15.56 2.23 -19.90
C VAL A 253 -16.81 2.66 -20.66
N ARG A 254 -16.96 3.96 -20.96
CA ARG A 254 -18.08 4.48 -21.76
C ARG A 254 -18.13 3.84 -23.15
N ALA A 255 -16.99 3.70 -23.82
CA ALA A 255 -16.92 3.05 -25.14
C ALA A 255 -17.31 1.58 -25.06
N LEU A 256 -16.83 0.84 -24.06
CA LEU A 256 -17.20 -0.55 -23.81
C LEU A 256 -18.70 -0.72 -23.53
N LEU A 257 -19.29 0.18 -22.74
CA LEU A 257 -20.72 0.18 -22.48
C LEU A 257 -21.53 0.52 -23.74
N ALA A 258 -21.05 1.44 -24.58
CA ALA A 258 -21.68 1.79 -25.84
C ALA A 258 -21.65 0.63 -26.87
N THR A 259 -20.67 -0.27 -26.79
CA THR A 259 -20.64 -1.49 -27.61
C THR A 259 -21.60 -2.59 -27.11
N SER A 260 -22.18 -2.46 -25.91
CA SER A 260 -23.20 -3.39 -25.43
C SER A 260 -24.59 -2.96 -25.88
N VAL A 261 -25.10 -3.64 -26.91
CA VAL A 261 -26.47 -3.47 -27.43
C VAL A 261 -27.53 -3.74 -26.35
N TRP A 262 -27.22 -4.58 -25.34
CA TRP A 262 -28.15 -4.97 -24.28
C TRP A 262 -28.34 -3.88 -23.21
N LEU A 263 -27.37 -2.99 -23.02
CA LEU A 263 -27.40 -1.88 -22.05
C LEU A 263 -27.97 -0.57 -22.62
N THR A 264 -28.06 -0.45 -23.95
CA THR A 264 -28.49 0.76 -24.66
C THR A 264 -29.97 0.73 -25.09
N LEU A 265 -30.63 -0.43 -25.05
CA LEU A 265 -32.01 -0.63 -25.53
C LEU A 265 -33.06 -0.90 -24.43
N ARG A 266 -32.80 -0.53 -23.17
CA ARG A 266 -33.82 -0.53 -22.10
C ARG A 266 -33.86 0.78 -21.34
#